data_AF-A0A3S0KKV4-F1
#
_entry.id   AF-A0A3S0KKV4-F1
#
_cell.length_a   1.000
_cell.length_b   1.000
_cell.length_c   1.000
_cell.angle_alpha   90.00
_cell.angle_beta   90.00
_cell.angle_gamma   90.00
#
_symmetry.space_group_name_H-M   'P 1'
#
loop_
_entity.id
_entity.type
_entity.pdbx_description
1 polymer ?
#
loop_
_entity_poly.entity_id
_entity_poly.type
_entity_poly.pdbx_seq_one_letter_code
_entity_poly.pdbx_strand_id
1 'polypeptide(L)'
;MDNFKSSVMTGEIASAMKLCSYVKWFKVILAVVVSIAYLVGSAWLAEILIVAVVTSLILPLGFFDVFIQKLLEYNTQLLEERIHLNTNEPNVHLNSKIR
;
A
#
# COMPACT_ATOMS: atom_id res chain seq x y z
N MET A 1 -2.14 -15.53 19.66
CA MET A 1 -2.13 -15.77 18.20
C MET A 1 -2.24 -14.46 17.41
N ASP A 2 -2.65 -13.36 18.07
CA ASP A 2 -2.93 -12.05 17.45
C ASP A 2 -1.68 -11.27 17.04
N ASN A 3 -0.58 -11.38 17.80
CA ASN A 3 0.70 -10.74 17.47
C ASN A 3 1.33 -11.23 16.15
N PHE A 4 1.04 -12.47 15.73
CA PHE A 4 1.55 -13.01 14.47
C PHE A 4 0.74 -12.50 13.27
N LYS A 5 -0.58 -12.34 13.45
CA LYS A 5 -1.47 -11.80 12.41
C LYS A 5 -1.19 -10.31 12.17
N SER A 6 -0.97 -9.53 13.24
CA SER A 6 -0.62 -8.11 13.13
C SER A 6 0.77 -7.90 12.50
N SER A 7 1.76 -8.74 12.82
CA SER A 7 3.11 -8.66 12.21
C SER A 7 3.11 -9.03 10.72
N VAL A 8 2.30 -10.02 10.32
CA VAL A 8 2.14 -10.41 8.92
C VAL A 8 1.44 -9.29 8.14
N MET A 9 0.37 -8.70 8.69
CA MET A 9 -0.38 -7.65 8.01
C MET A 9 0.39 -6.33 7.87
N THR A 10 1.19 -5.96 8.87
CA THR A 10 2.12 -4.82 8.76
C THR A 10 3.23 -5.08 7.76
N GLY A 11 3.73 -6.32 7.66
CA GLY A 11 4.68 -6.74 6.61
C GLY A 11 4.09 -6.65 5.20
N GLU A 12 2.83 -7.07 5.02
CA GLU A 12 2.11 -6.98 3.74
C GLU A 12 1.86 -5.53 3.31
N ILE A 13 1.45 -4.66 4.25
CA ILE A 13 1.26 -3.22 3.98
C ILE A 13 2.60 -2.54 3.63
N ALA A 14 3.69 -2.90 4.32
CA ALA A 14 5.03 -2.41 3.99
C ALA A 14 5.47 -2.88 2.59
N SER A 15 5.14 -4.11 2.21
CA SER A 15 5.38 -4.65 0.87
C SER A 15 4.57 -3.90 -0.20
N ALA A 16 3.29 -3.62 0.06
CA ALA A 16 2.45 -2.82 -0.82
C ALA A 16 2.99 -1.39 -0.99
N MET A 17 3.45 -0.74 0.09
CA MET A 17 4.10 0.57 0.01
C MET A 17 5.40 0.53 -0.82
N LYS A 18 6.21 -0.53 -0.68
CA LYS A 18 7.39 -0.73 -1.53
C LYS A 18 7.01 -0.88 -2.99
N LEU A 19 5.97 -1.66 -3.30
CA LEU A 19 5.47 -1.84 -4.66
C LEU A 19 5.04 -0.51 -5.28
N CYS A 20 4.32 0.34 -4.53
CA CYS A 20 3.97 1.71 -4.94
C CYS A 20 5.22 2.54 -5.30
N SER A 21 6.26 2.46 -4.47
CA SER A 21 7.53 3.15 -4.72
C SER A 21 8.20 2.64 -6.00
N TYR A 22 8.22 1.32 -6.22
CA TYR A 22 8.74 0.73 -7.46
C TYR A 22 7.97 1.19 -8.70
N VAL A 23 6.65 1.23 -8.66
CA VAL A 23 5.81 1.72 -9.77
C VAL A 23 6.10 3.19 -10.07
N LYS A 24 6.29 4.02 -9.03
CA LYS A 24 6.69 5.42 -9.20
C LYS A 24 8.03 5.52 -9.92
N TRP A 25 9.04 4.78 -9.48
CA TRP A 25 10.36 4.77 -10.12
C TRP A 25 10.32 4.25 -11.56
N PHE A 26 9.53 3.22 -11.83
CA PHE A 26 9.30 2.72 -13.19
C PHE A 26 8.73 3.81 -14.11
N LYS A 27 7.73 4.57 -13.65
CA LYS A 27 7.17 5.70 -14.42
C LYS A 27 8.20 6.81 -14.69
N VAL A 28 9.09 7.08 -13.73
CA VAL A 28 10.18 8.05 -13.91
C VAL A 28 11.13 7.59 -15.01
N ILE A 29 11.55 6.32 -14.99
CA ILE A 29 12.42 5.74 -16.02
C ILE A 29 11.74 5.83 -17.39
N LEU A 30 10.46 5.47 -17.46
CA LEU A 30 9.65 5.53 -18.68
C LEU A 30 9.59 6.95 -19.26
N ALA A 31 9.40 7.97 -18.42
CA ALA A 31 9.40 9.37 -18.84
C ALA A 31 10.77 9.82 -19.38
N VAL A 32 11.87 9.36 -18.78
CA VAL A 32 13.23 9.61 -19.28
C VAL A 32 13.43 8.97 -20.65
N VAL A 33 13.00 7.72 -20.83
CA VAL A 33 13.08 7.01 -22.13
C VAL A 33 12.30 7.74 -23.21
N VAL A 34 11.07 8.16 -22.92
CA VAL A 34 10.25 8.96 -23.86
C VAL A 34 10.93 10.28 -24.21
N SER A 35 11.51 10.96 -23.22
CA SER A 35 12.22 12.24 -23.42
C SER A 35 13.45 12.07 -24.33
N ILE A 36 14.24 11.01 -24.13
CA ILE A 36 15.39 10.71 -24.97
C ILE A 36 14.94 10.35 -26.39
N ALA A 37 13.92 9.50 -26.52
CA ALA A 37 13.38 9.10 -27.82
C ALA A 37 12.86 10.31 -28.64
N TYR A 38 12.28 11.30 -27.95
CA TYR A 38 11.85 12.55 -28.54
C TYR A 38 13.02 13.38 -29.07
N LEU A 39 14.09 13.53 -28.27
CA LEU A 39 15.27 14.32 -28.67
C LEU A 39 16.05 13.70 -29.82
N VAL A 40 16.10 12.36 -29.91
CA VAL A 40 16.79 11.64 -30.99
C VAL A 40 15.94 11.58 -32.27
N GLY A 41 14.67 12.01 -32.21
CA GLY A 41 13.75 11.94 -33.36
C GLY A 41 13.46 10.50 -33.78
N SER A 42 13.36 9.58 -32.81
CA SER A 42 13.15 8.16 -33.09
C SER A 42 11.81 7.92 -33.78
N ALA A 43 11.82 7.11 -34.85
CA ALA A 43 10.60 6.70 -35.56
C ALA A 43 9.62 5.94 -34.66
N TRP A 44 10.11 5.32 -33.58
CA TRP A 44 9.30 4.51 -32.65
C TRP A 44 8.69 5.32 -31.49
N LEU A 45 8.81 6.65 -31.52
CA LEU A 45 8.28 7.52 -30.47
C LEU A 45 6.80 7.25 -30.17
N ALA A 46 5.98 7.11 -31.22
CA ALA A 46 4.55 6.91 -31.10
C ALA A 46 4.22 5.58 -30.39
N GLU A 47 4.92 4.51 -30.75
CA GLU A 47 4.76 3.18 -30.15
C GLU A 47 5.15 3.19 -28.67
N ILE A 48 6.27 3.82 -28.33
CA ILE A 48 6.75 3.98 -26.95
C ILE A 48 5.75 4.81 -26.13
N LEU A 49 5.16 5.87 -26.71
CA LEU A 49 4.14 6.69 -26.06
C LEU A 49 2.88 5.90 -25.74
N ILE A 50 2.38 5.10 -26.69
CA ILE A 50 1.20 4.25 -26.48
C ILE A 50 1.47 3.26 -25.35
N VAL A 51 2.61 2.57 -25.37
CA VAL A 51 2.99 1.64 -24.30
C VAL A 51 3.09 2.39 -22.96
N ALA A 52 3.65 3.59 -22.95
CA ALA A 52 3.79 4.38 -21.73
C ALA A 52 2.45 4.80 -21.12
N VAL A 53 1.49 5.18 -21.96
CA VAL A 53 0.12 5.54 -21.54
C VAL A 53 -0.64 4.32 -21.03
N VAL A 54 -0.62 3.22 -21.80
CA VAL A 54 -1.32 1.97 -21.45
C VAL A 54 -0.80 1.41 -20.12
N THR A 55 0.52 1.31 -19.98
CA THR A 55 1.13 0.82 -18.72
C THR A 55 0.83 1.76 -17.56
N SER A 56 0.83 3.07 -17.78
CA SER A 56 0.52 4.05 -16.71
C SER A 56 -0.91 4.00 -16.21
N LEU A 57 -1.86 3.59 -17.07
CA LEU A 57 -3.27 3.38 -16.74
C LEU A 57 -3.51 2.03 -16.05
N ILE A 58 -2.87 0.96 -16.51
CA ILE A 58 -3.10 -0.40 -15.99
C ILE A 58 -2.45 -0.62 -14.62
N LEU A 59 -1.20 -0.18 -14.45
CA LEU A 59 -0.43 -0.41 -13.21
C LEU A 59 -1.13 0.03 -11.91
N PRO A 60 -1.76 1.22 -11.83
CA PRO A 60 -2.43 1.64 -10.60
C PRO A 60 -3.73 0.88 -10.30
N LEU A 61 -4.43 0.32 -11.30
CA LEU A 61 -5.80 -0.20 -11.12
C LEU A 61 -5.88 -1.35 -10.12
N GLY A 62 -5.03 -2.37 -10.25
CA GLY A 62 -5.02 -3.50 -9.32
C GLY A 62 -4.36 -3.19 -7.97
N PHE A 63 -3.46 -2.19 -7.94
CA PHE A 63 -2.75 -1.81 -6.73
C PHE A 63 -3.63 -1.06 -5.73
N PHE A 64 -4.43 -0.09 -6.22
CA PHE A 64 -5.24 0.74 -5.34
C PHE A 64 -6.30 -0.05 -4.57
N ASP A 65 -6.96 -1.01 -5.23
CA ASP A 65 -8.02 -1.81 -4.61
C ASP A 65 -7.48 -2.64 -3.43
N VAL A 66 -6.43 -3.42 -3.67
CA VAL A 66 -5.77 -4.23 -2.63
C VAL A 66 -5.19 -3.34 -1.52
N PHE A 67 -4.59 -2.20 -1.87
CA PHE A 67 -4.03 -1.28 -0.88
C PHE A 67 -5.12 -0.70 0.05
N ILE A 68 -6.24 -0.22 -0.51
CA ILE A 68 -7.35 0.33 0.27
C ILE A 68 -7.99 -0.74 1.15
N GLN A 69 -8.21 -1.94 0.61
CA GLN A 69 -8.76 -3.07 1.37
C GLN A 69 -7.88 -3.42 2.59
N LYS A 70 -6.56 -3.48 2.39
CA LYS A 70 -5.60 -3.80 3.46
C LYS A 70 -5.45 -2.67 4.47
N LEU A 71 -5.53 -1.42 4.03
CA LEU A 71 -5.50 -0.25 4.91
C LEU A 71 -6.75 -0.20 5.79
N LEU A 72 -7.93 -0.52 5.23
CA LEU A 72 -9.17 -0.66 5.99
C LEU A 72 -9.05 -1.77 7.03
N GLU A 73 -8.58 -2.95 6.62
CA GLU A 73 -8.39 -4.11 7.50
C GLU A 73 -7.49 -3.78 8.70
N TYR A 74 -6.41 -3.02 8.48
CA TYR A 74 -5.48 -2.58 9.54
C TYR A 74 -6.12 -1.63 10.54
N ASN A 75 -6.87 -0.64 10.06
CA ASN A 75 -7.53 0.31 10.95
C ASN A 75 -8.63 -0.37 11.78
N THR A 76 -9.36 -1.34 11.20
CA THR A 76 -10.35 -2.13 11.94
C THR A 76 -9.70 -2.92 13.07
N GLN A 77 -8.56 -3.58 12.80
CA GLN A 77 -7.83 -4.33 13.84
C GLN A 77 -7.34 -3.43 14.99
N LEU A 78 -6.79 -2.24 14.66
CA LEU A 78 -6.39 -1.27 15.68
C LEU A 78 -7.57 -0.82 16.54
N LEU A 79 -8.75 -0.65 15.93
CA LEU A 79 -9.96 -0.26 16.64
C LEU A 79 -10.44 -1.36 17.59
N GLU A 80 -10.41 -2.61 17.15
CA GLU A 80 -10.75 -3.78 17.96
C GLU A 80 -9.82 -3.91 19.18
N GLU A 81 -8.51 -3.72 18.98
CA GLU A 81 -7.54 -3.76 20.07
C GLU A 81 -7.83 -2.68 21.11
N ARG A 82 -8.17 -1.46 20.68
CA ARG A 82 -8.56 -0.36 21.58
C ARG A 82 -9.85 -0.64 22.33
N ILE A 83 -10.85 -1.22 21.69
CA ILE A 83 -12.11 -1.61 22.34
C ILE A 83 -11.84 -2.69 23.39
N HIS A 84 -11.01 -3.69 23.06
CA HIS A 84 -10.66 -4.76 23.98
C HIS A 84 -9.91 -4.24 25.21
N LEU A 85 -8.94 -3.34 25.03
CA LEU A 85 -8.23 -2.67 26.12
C LEU A 85 -9.19 -1.84 26.99
N ASN A 86 -10.04 -1.01 26.38
CA ASN A 86 -11.02 -0.21 27.11
C ASN A 86 -12.07 -1.03 27.88
N THR A 87 -12.38 -2.24 27.41
CA THR A 87 -13.35 -3.12 28.08
C THR A 87 -12.71 -3.88 29.25
N ASN A 88 -11.42 -4.22 29.13
CA ASN A 88 -10.72 -5.04 30.12
C ASN A 88 -9.97 -4.24 31.19
N GLU A 89 -9.44 -3.05 30.88
CA GLU A 89 -8.79 -2.17 31.87
C GLU A 89 -9.70 -1.84 33.07
N PRO A 90 -10.99 -1.47 32.89
CA PRO A 90 -11.90 -1.22 34.00
C PRO A 90 -12.08 -2.45 34.89
N ASN A 91 -12.13 -3.64 34.31
CA ASN A 91 -12.30 -4.90 35.03
C ASN A 91 -11.08 -5.23 35.89
N VAL A 92 -9.86 -4.93 35.42
CA VAL A 92 -8.63 -5.10 36.21
C VAL A 92 -8.62 -4.16 37.42
N HIS A 93 -9.05 -2.91 37.24
CA HIS A 93 -9.15 -1.93 38.32
C HIS A 93 -10.31 -2.20 39.29
N LEU A 94 -11.42 -2.78 38.82
CA LEU A 94 -12.53 -3.21 39.67
C LEU A 94 -12.15 -4.42 40.52
N ASN A 95 -11.47 -5.43 39.93
CA ASN A 95 -11.06 -6.63 40.66
C ASN A 95 -9.96 -6.34 41.70
N SER A 96 -9.07 -5.38 41.45
CA SER A 96 -8.03 -4.98 42.42
C SER A 96 -8.57 -4.16 43.59
N LYS A 97 -9.76 -3.57 43.46
CA LYS A 97 -10.42 -2.76 44.49
C LYS A 97 -11.39 -3.54 45.37
N ILE A 98 -11.72 -4.79 44.99
CA ILE A 98 -12.66 -5.69 45.68
C ILE A 98 -11.94 -6.76 46.51
N ARG A 99 -10.60 -6.82 46.47
CA ARG A 99 -9.76 -7.59 47.40
C ARG A 99 -9.13 -6.66 48.43
#